data_AF-A0A2V6H483-F1
#
_entry.id   AF-A0A2V6H483-F1
#
_cell.length_a   1.000
_cell.length_b   1.000
_cell.length_c   1.000
_cell.angle_alpha   90.00
_cell.angle_beta   90.00
_cell.angle_gamma   90.00
#
_symmetry.space_group_name_H-M   'P 1'
#
loop_
_entity.id
_entity.type
_entity.pdbx_description
1 polymer ?
#
loop_
_entity_poly.entity_id
_entity_poly.type
_entity_poly.pdbx_seq_one_letter_code
_entity_poly.pdbx_strand_id
1 'polypeptide(L)'
;MTVKDQPAGREPKLAVAPEVRRVSVKDGDFTFLDQTGRLVAGFSGVDFRTNIRSAQALRGDAKVARVSLRDRFFLDQLRSPIRYEPDVLELSKISARVAEGEVNGYFAMQPETEDSPFTTSVSFHDVLADQLVENAGGAKGMVKGKLEGSFQASGKTTDPEALVGQGEISLRDGRVQQYRLLVLLGQILQIEELQELHLEQADAKYHFRPGLVTLDELVLRSPNIHLTSSGTVAFDGTLQLKSQLAINDRIRGQLFKPIRDNFHRIDEPGYSAIEFQVGGTIERPSTNLVEQVVGRDISSMLNSFFGGKKDRPKKKKKRVEDVMTAVPSPSLSPEAALPEATATPSPVASP
;
A
#
# COMPACT_ATOMS: atom_id res chain seq x y z
N MET A 1 -17.04 -61.29 70.22
CA MET A 1 -16.51 -61.54 68.86
C MET A 1 -17.30 -60.72 67.88
N THR A 2 -16.67 -59.67 67.35
CA THR A 2 -17.12 -58.85 66.23
C THR A 2 -16.98 -59.63 64.91
N VAL A 3 -18.01 -59.65 64.07
CA VAL A 3 -17.84 -59.57 62.62
C VAL A 3 -18.89 -58.61 62.08
N LYS A 4 -18.38 -57.62 61.36
CA LYS A 4 -18.99 -56.37 60.94
C LYS A 4 -19.53 -56.60 59.53
N ASP A 5 -20.83 -56.38 59.34
CA ASP A 5 -21.44 -56.37 58.01
C ASP A 5 -20.78 -55.30 57.14
N GLN A 6 -20.26 -55.72 56.00
CA GLN A 6 -19.65 -54.87 54.99
C GLN A 6 -20.73 -54.53 53.94
N PRO A 7 -21.06 -53.25 53.71
CA PRO A 7 -22.04 -52.93 52.68
C PRO A 7 -21.41 -53.11 51.29
N ALA A 8 -22.17 -53.77 50.41
CA ALA A 8 -21.84 -53.97 49.01
C ALA A 8 -21.45 -52.63 48.34
N GLY A 9 -20.29 -52.63 47.70
CA GLY A 9 -19.77 -51.49 46.96
C GLY A 9 -20.75 -51.06 45.89
N ARG A 10 -21.29 -49.85 46.02
CA ARG A 10 -21.96 -49.15 44.93
C ARG A 10 -20.97 -48.99 43.78
N GLU A 11 -21.28 -49.54 42.62
CA GLU A 11 -20.59 -49.19 41.37
C GLU A 11 -20.57 -47.66 41.24
N PRO A 12 -19.41 -47.04 40.93
CA PRO A 12 -19.35 -45.61 40.71
C PRO A 12 -20.23 -45.30 39.51
N LYS A 13 -21.30 -44.52 39.73
CA LYS A 13 -22.06 -43.89 38.64
C LYS A 13 -21.04 -43.17 37.77
N LEU A 14 -20.88 -43.61 36.52
CA LEU A 14 -20.09 -42.91 35.50
C LEU A 14 -20.49 -41.44 35.54
N ALA A 15 -19.57 -40.59 35.99
CA ALA A 15 -19.78 -39.16 35.98
C ALA A 15 -19.93 -38.74 34.52
N VAL A 16 -21.15 -38.40 34.11
CA VAL A 16 -21.40 -37.85 32.78
C VAL A 16 -20.76 -36.47 32.78
N ALA A 17 -19.54 -36.37 32.24
CA ALA A 17 -18.90 -35.08 32.02
C ALA A 17 -19.77 -34.28 31.04
N PRO A 18 -20.07 -33.00 31.34
CA PRO A 18 -20.80 -32.16 30.39
C PRO A 18 -19.98 -32.03 29.10
N GLU A 19 -20.56 -32.42 27.96
CA GLU A 19 -19.94 -32.33 26.64
C GLU A 19 -20.70 -31.33 25.77
N VAL A 20 -19.98 -30.34 25.22
CA VAL A 20 -20.56 -29.41 24.26
C VAL A 20 -20.43 -30.02 22.86
N ARG A 21 -21.56 -30.40 22.25
CA ARG A 21 -21.57 -31.05 20.93
C ARG A 21 -21.75 -30.08 19.76
N ARG A 22 -22.30 -28.89 20.03
CA ARG A 22 -22.65 -27.89 19.00
C ARG A 22 -22.56 -26.48 19.58
N VAL A 23 -21.95 -25.56 18.84
CA VAL A 23 -22.03 -24.12 19.08
C VAL A 23 -22.63 -23.46 17.85
N SER A 24 -23.54 -22.51 18.08
CA SER A 24 -24.10 -21.69 17.01
C SER A 24 -24.16 -20.24 17.46
N VAL A 25 -23.62 -19.35 16.63
CA VAL A 25 -23.80 -17.90 16.74
C VAL A 25 -24.78 -17.50 15.64
N LYS A 26 -25.71 -16.62 15.99
CA LYS A 26 -26.63 -16.00 15.04
C LYS A 26 -26.57 -14.50 15.25
N ASP A 27 -26.44 -13.77 14.15
CA ASP A 27 -26.43 -12.31 14.15
C ASP A 27 -25.46 -11.71 15.19
N GLY A 28 -24.26 -12.30 15.30
CA GLY A 28 -23.24 -11.86 16.24
C GLY A 28 -22.37 -10.75 15.68
N ASP A 29 -21.83 -9.92 16.56
CA ASP A 29 -20.84 -8.89 16.20
C ASP A 29 -19.52 -9.17 16.92
N PHE A 30 -18.42 -9.14 16.16
CA PHE A 30 -17.07 -9.36 16.68
C PHE A 30 -16.17 -8.19 16.28
N THR A 31 -15.42 -7.68 17.24
CA THR A 31 -14.54 -6.53 17.06
C THR A 31 -13.16 -6.87 17.58
N PHE A 32 -12.15 -6.68 16.73
CA PHE A 32 -10.74 -6.87 17.06
C PHE A 32 -10.07 -5.51 17.10
N LEU A 33 -9.50 -5.19 18.25
CA LEU A 33 -8.79 -3.94 18.50
C LEU A 33 -7.30 -4.20 18.68
N ASP A 34 -6.47 -3.25 18.31
CA ASP A 34 -5.04 -3.28 18.64
C ASP A 34 -4.80 -2.89 20.11
N GLN A 35 -3.53 -2.92 20.55
CA GLN A 35 -3.14 -2.56 21.92
C GLN A 35 -3.47 -1.09 22.28
N THR A 36 -3.70 -0.24 21.28
CA THR A 36 -4.08 1.18 21.46
C THR A 36 -5.60 1.40 21.38
N GLY A 37 -6.38 0.32 21.22
CA GLY A 37 -7.84 0.36 21.11
C GLY A 37 -8.36 0.73 19.72
N ARG A 38 -7.50 0.78 18.69
CA ARG A 38 -7.94 1.08 17.31
C ARG A 38 -8.49 -0.17 16.65
N LEU A 39 -9.52 0.01 15.81
CA LEU A 39 -10.12 -1.09 15.07
C LEU A 39 -9.13 -1.72 14.07
N VAL A 40 -8.89 -3.02 14.23
CA VAL A 40 -8.12 -3.83 13.28
C VAL A 40 -9.09 -4.52 12.32
N ALA A 41 -10.11 -5.19 12.87
CA ALA A 41 -11.14 -5.87 12.10
C ALA A 41 -12.49 -5.86 12.83
N GLY A 42 -13.57 -5.68 12.10
CA GLY A 42 -14.94 -5.79 12.59
C GLY A 42 -15.73 -6.76 11.73
N PHE A 43 -16.55 -7.59 12.36
CA PHE A 43 -17.40 -8.58 11.71
C PHE A 43 -18.81 -8.38 12.26
N SER A 44 -19.77 -8.11 11.38
CA SER A 44 -21.16 -7.86 11.76
C SER A 44 -22.12 -8.82 11.07
N GLY A 45 -23.19 -9.19 11.76
CA GLY A 45 -24.14 -10.19 11.29
C GLY A 45 -23.49 -11.55 11.08
N VAL A 46 -22.71 -12.00 12.07
CA VAL A 46 -22.00 -13.28 12.04
C VAL A 46 -22.97 -14.42 12.36
N ASP A 47 -23.13 -15.30 11.38
CA ASP A 47 -23.81 -16.56 11.47
C ASP A 47 -22.78 -17.69 11.41
N PHE A 48 -22.66 -18.45 12.48
CA PHE A 48 -21.71 -19.55 12.60
C PHE A 48 -22.42 -20.79 13.12
N ARG A 49 -22.21 -21.92 12.44
CA ARG A 49 -22.72 -23.21 12.89
C ARG A 49 -21.60 -24.22 12.86
N THR A 50 -21.29 -24.81 14.01
CA THR A 50 -20.26 -25.83 14.11
C THR A 50 -20.77 -27.16 14.62
N ASN A 51 -20.12 -28.21 14.15
CA ASN A 51 -20.09 -29.48 14.83
C ASN A 51 -18.80 -29.55 15.64
N ILE A 52 -18.93 -29.69 16.95
CA ILE A 52 -17.79 -29.80 17.86
C ILE A 52 -17.36 -31.26 17.89
N ARG A 53 -16.12 -31.53 17.48
CA ARG A 53 -15.55 -32.89 17.54
C ARG A 53 -14.85 -33.17 18.87
N SER A 54 -14.32 -32.13 19.50
CA SER A 54 -13.74 -32.13 20.84
C SER A 54 -13.81 -30.70 21.40
N ALA A 55 -13.56 -30.52 22.70
CA ALA A 55 -13.60 -29.19 23.34
C ALA A 55 -12.71 -28.11 22.68
N GLN A 56 -11.73 -28.53 21.86
CA GLN A 56 -10.75 -27.66 21.18
C GLN A 56 -10.85 -27.69 19.65
N ALA A 57 -11.73 -28.52 19.07
CA ALA A 57 -11.83 -28.70 17.62
C ALA A 57 -13.23 -28.35 17.11
N LEU A 58 -13.29 -27.27 16.33
CA LEU A 58 -14.50 -26.73 15.71
C LEU A 58 -14.40 -26.85 14.20
N ARG A 59 -15.44 -27.39 13.56
CA ARG A 59 -15.60 -27.34 12.11
C ARG A 59 -17.01 -26.92 11.75
N GLY A 60 -17.15 -26.09 10.72
CA GLY A 60 -18.45 -25.59 10.31
C GLY A 60 -18.39 -24.64 9.14
N ASP A 61 -19.45 -23.87 9.00
CA ASP A 61 -19.58 -22.81 8.01
C ASP A 61 -19.74 -21.47 8.74
N ALA A 62 -18.94 -20.49 8.32
CA ALA A 62 -19.05 -19.11 8.74
C ALA A 62 -19.71 -18.29 7.63
N LYS A 63 -20.66 -17.44 8.02
CA LYS A 63 -21.23 -16.38 7.19
C LYS A 63 -21.12 -15.08 7.96
N VAL A 64 -20.73 -14.02 7.27
CA VAL A 64 -20.62 -12.68 7.86
C VAL A 64 -21.30 -11.72 6.92
N ALA A 65 -22.25 -10.93 7.43
CA ALA A 65 -22.96 -9.96 6.61
C ALA A 65 -22.01 -8.87 6.10
N ARG A 66 -21.15 -8.34 6.99
CA ARG A 66 -20.15 -7.33 6.64
C ARG A 66 -18.89 -7.45 7.48
N VAL A 67 -17.76 -7.30 6.80
CA VAL A 67 -16.41 -7.22 7.37
C VAL A 67 -15.86 -5.81 7.13
N SER A 68 -15.29 -5.20 8.16
CA SER A 68 -14.47 -3.97 8.07
C SER A 68 -13.05 -4.31 8.46
N LEU A 69 -12.06 -3.89 7.65
CA LEU A 69 -10.63 -3.97 7.98
C LEU A 69 -10.07 -2.55 8.02
N ARG A 70 -9.57 -2.15 9.20
CA ARG A 70 -9.02 -0.82 9.49
C ARG A 70 -9.91 0.36 9.03
N ASP A 71 -11.23 0.15 8.96
CA ASP A 71 -12.23 1.10 8.44
C ASP A 71 -11.94 1.64 7.04
N ARG A 72 -11.24 0.87 6.21
CA ARG A 72 -10.89 1.25 4.83
C ARG A 72 -11.26 0.21 3.81
N PHE A 73 -11.23 -1.07 4.19
CA PHE A 73 -11.60 -2.17 3.31
C PHE A 73 -12.83 -2.86 3.86
N PHE A 74 -13.86 -2.94 3.02
CA PHE A 74 -15.14 -3.49 3.38
C PHE A 74 -15.44 -4.68 2.49
N LEU A 75 -15.79 -5.82 3.09
CA LEU A 75 -16.30 -7.00 2.38
C LEU A 75 -17.73 -7.24 2.82
N ASP A 76 -18.61 -7.52 1.87
CA ASP A 76 -19.99 -7.91 2.15
C ASP A 76 -20.19 -9.39 1.87
N GLN A 77 -21.12 -10.00 2.60
CA GLN A 77 -21.60 -11.36 2.36
C GLN A 77 -20.50 -12.44 2.37
N LEU A 78 -19.51 -12.31 3.26
CA LEU A 78 -18.43 -13.29 3.39
C LEU A 78 -18.99 -14.66 3.78
N ARG A 79 -18.50 -15.70 3.13
CA ARG A 79 -18.81 -17.11 3.40
C ARG A 79 -17.54 -17.93 3.33
N SER A 80 -17.35 -18.83 4.29
CA SER A 80 -16.28 -19.83 4.21
C SER A 80 -16.57 -21.03 5.10
N PRO A 81 -16.18 -22.25 4.69
CA PRO A 81 -15.90 -23.31 5.63
C PRO A 81 -14.82 -22.83 6.61
N ILE A 82 -14.99 -23.16 7.88
CA ILE A 82 -14.06 -22.80 8.95
C ILE A 82 -13.66 -24.05 9.72
N ARG A 83 -12.34 -24.16 9.94
CA ARG A 83 -11.73 -25.17 10.79
C ARG A 83 -10.91 -24.46 11.85
N TYR A 84 -11.15 -24.79 13.10
CA TYR A 84 -10.36 -24.32 14.23
C TYR A 84 -9.96 -25.51 15.08
N GLU A 85 -8.66 -25.72 15.21
CA GLU A 85 -7.98 -26.71 16.03
C GLU A 85 -6.80 -25.98 16.73
N PRO A 86 -6.21 -26.51 17.81
CA PRO A 86 -5.11 -25.85 18.55
C PRO A 86 -3.98 -25.34 17.66
N ASP A 87 -3.65 -26.10 16.61
CA ASP A 87 -2.57 -25.82 15.67
C ASP A 87 -3.01 -25.05 14.43
N VAL A 88 -4.32 -24.90 14.17
CA VAL A 88 -4.80 -24.28 12.93
C VAL A 88 -6.16 -23.57 13.07
N LEU A 89 -6.21 -22.32 12.62
CA LEU A 89 -7.44 -21.65 12.19
C LEU A 89 -7.39 -21.51 10.67
N GLU A 90 -8.37 -22.04 9.97
CA GLU A 90 -8.42 -22.05 8.50
C GLU A 90 -9.81 -21.65 7.99
N LEU A 91 -9.80 -20.77 7.00
CA LEU A 91 -10.92 -20.44 6.12
C LEU A 91 -10.57 -20.92 4.72
N SER A 92 -10.98 -22.14 4.39
CA SER A 92 -10.43 -22.86 3.23
C SER A 92 -10.99 -22.41 1.88
N LYS A 93 -12.16 -21.75 1.88
CA LYS A 93 -12.82 -21.26 0.66
C LYS A 93 -13.65 -20.03 0.98
N ILE A 94 -12.98 -18.89 1.04
CA ILE A 94 -13.61 -17.58 1.22
C ILE A 94 -14.28 -17.18 -0.09
N SER A 95 -15.52 -16.72 0.01
CA SER A 95 -16.26 -16.02 -1.05
C SER A 95 -16.95 -14.81 -0.44
N ALA A 96 -16.76 -13.62 -1.02
CA ALA A 96 -17.31 -12.36 -0.55
C ALA A 96 -17.52 -11.39 -1.72
N ARG A 97 -18.11 -10.22 -1.44
CA ARG A 97 -18.24 -9.12 -2.39
C ARG A 97 -17.47 -7.90 -1.92
N VAL A 98 -16.91 -7.15 -2.86
CA VAL A 98 -16.25 -5.86 -2.62
C VAL A 98 -16.52 -4.93 -3.78
N ALA A 99 -17.01 -3.73 -3.51
CA ALA A 99 -17.28 -2.70 -4.52
C ALA A 99 -17.94 -3.26 -5.81
N GLU A 100 -19.10 -3.90 -5.65
CA GLU A 100 -19.87 -4.63 -6.68
C GLU A 100 -19.21 -5.89 -7.28
N GLY A 101 -17.90 -6.06 -7.13
CA GLY A 101 -17.16 -7.24 -7.58
C GLY A 101 -17.22 -8.42 -6.61
N GLU A 102 -16.47 -9.46 -6.97
CA GLU A 102 -16.38 -10.70 -6.20
C GLU A 102 -14.94 -10.93 -5.72
N VAL A 103 -14.83 -11.53 -4.54
CA VAL A 103 -13.57 -11.91 -3.91
C VAL A 103 -13.63 -13.39 -3.57
N ASN A 104 -12.60 -14.12 -3.97
CA ASN A 104 -12.37 -15.49 -3.54
C ASN A 104 -11.04 -15.58 -2.81
N GLY A 105 -10.92 -16.48 -1.83
CA GLY A 105 -9.66 -16.59 -1.13
C GLY A 105 -9.55 -17.77 -0.19
N TYR A 106 -8.42 -17.78 0.49
CA TYR A 106 -8.02 -18.75 1.47
C TYR A 106 -7.25 -18.03 2.57
N PHE A 107 -7.46 -18.44 3.81
CA PHE A 107 -6.71 -17.95 4.96
C PHE A 107 -6.39 -19.11 5.89
N ALA A 108 -5.17 -19.16 6.39
CA ALA A 108 -4.81 -20.05 7.48
C ALA A 108 -3.83 -19.39 8.44
N MET A 109 -3.96 -19.67 9.72
CA MET A 109 -3.03 -19.26 10.76
C MET A 109 -2.81 -20.39 11.76
N GLN A 110 -1.66 -20.37 12.43
CA GLN A 110 -1.34 -21.31 13.51
C GLN A 110 -1.42 -20.56 14.84
N PRO A 111 -2.57 -20.58 15.55
CA PRO A 111 -2.78 -19.72 16.71
C PRO A 111 -1.81 -20.00 17.87
N GLU A 112 -1.48 -21.27 18.13
CA GLU A 112 -0.61 -21.66 19.27
C GLU A 112 0.90 -21.66 18.96
N THR A 113 1.27 -21.51 17.69
CA THR A 113 2.68 -21.34 17.31
C THR A 113 3.15 -19.93 17.68
N GLU A 114 4.41 -19.79 18.07
CA GLU A 114 5.04 -18.49 18.38
C GLU A 114 4.77 -17.47 17.25
N ASP A 115 4.39 -16.25 17.64
CA ASP A 115 3.96 -15.14 16.76
C ASP A 115 2.72 -15.37 15.88
N SER A 116 2.08 -16.54 16.03
CA SER A 116 0.94 -17.02 15.26
C SER A 116 1.07 -16.76 13.75
N PRO A 117 1.95 -17.51 13.04
CA PRO A 117 2.18 -17.30 11.62
C PRO A 117 0.90 -17.55 10.82
N PHE A 118 0.72 -16.76 9.76
CA PHE A 118 -0.42 -16.86 8.87
C PHE A 118 -0.01 -16.85 7.39
N THR A 119 -0.91 -17.35 6.55
CA THR A 119 -0.86 -17.20 5.11
C THR A 119 -2.25 -16.87 4.56
N THR A 120 -2.28 -16.14 3.47
CA THR A 120 -3.49 -15.75 2.77
C THR A 120 -3.25 -15.75 1.27
N SER A 121 -4.27 -16.11 0.52
CA SER A 121 -4.31 -15.95 -0.93
C SER A 121 -5.69 -15.45 -1.32
N VAL A 122 -5.74 -14.45 -2.18
CA VAL A 122 -6.98 -13.81 -2.61
C VAL A 122 -6.93 -13.59 -4.10
N SER A 123 -8.05 -13.82 -4.77
CA SER A 123 -8.32 -13.33 -6.11
C SER A 123 -9.60 -12.52 -6.11
N PHE A 124 -9.67 -11.52 -6.98
CA PHE A 124 -10.84 -10.67 -7.13
C PHE A 124 -11.08 -10.36 -8.60
N HIS A 125 -12.35 -10.14 -8.94
CA HIS A 125 -12.74 -9.76 -10.30
C HIS A 125 -13.93 -8.81 -10.30
N ASP A 126 -14.02 -8.03 -11.37
CA ASP A 126 -15.08 -7.04 -11.62
C ASP A 126 -15.28 -6.03 -10.47
N VAL A 127 -14.22 -5.74 -9.71
CA VAL A 127 -14.26 -4.80 -8.58
C VAL A 127 -14.24 -3.37 -9.11
N LEU A 128 -15.19 -2.52 -8.71
CA LEU A 128 -15.25 -1.14 -9.19
C LEU A 128 -14.14 -0.29 -8.57
N ALA A 129 -13.24 0.21 -9.44
CA ALA A 129 -12.08 0.99 -9.02
C ALA A 129 -12.46 2.30 -8.34
N ASP A 130 -13.50 2.97 -8.83
CA ASP A 130 -13.93 4.27 -8.30
C ASP A 130 -14.47 4.16 -6.87
N GLN A 131 -15.24 3.11 -6.58
CA GLN A 131 -15.79 2.84 -5.27
C GLN A 131 -14.70 2.42 -4.27
N LEU A 132 -13.68 1.66 -4.70
CA LEU A 132 -12.53 1.38 -3.83
C LEU A 132 -11.75 2.65 -3.48
N VAL A 133 -11.52 3.54 -4.46
CA VAL A 133 -10.86 4.82 -4.23
C VAL A 133 -11.68 5.69 -3.28
N GLU A 134 -13.01 5.78 -3.49
CA GLU A 134 -13.92 6.54 -2.63
C GLU A 134 -13.94 6.01 -1.19
N ASN A 135 -14.02 4.69 -1.01
CA ASN A 135 -13.97 4.04 0.31
C ASN A 135 -12.64 4.27 1.05
N ALA A 136 -11.54 4.40 0.31
CA ALA A 136 -10.22 4.73 0.86
C ALA A 136 -10.05 6.23 1.16
N GLY A 137 -11.06 7.06 0.92
CA GLY A 137 -11.03 8.52 1.13
C GLY A 137 -10.44 9.31 -0.05
N GLY A 138 -10.27 8.67 -1.21
CA GLY A 138 -9.78 9.30 -2.43
C GLY A 138 -10.86 10.08 -3.18
N ALA A 139 -10.42 10.86 -4.19
CA ALA A 139 -11.32 11.67 -5.00
C ALA A 139 -12.19 10.79 -5.93
N LYS A 140 -13.50 11.02 -5.89
CA LYS A 140 -14.47 10.30 -6.71
C LYS A 140 -14.19 10.46 -8.20
N GLY A 141 -14.19 9.34 -8.92
CA GLY A 141 -14.05 9.31 -10.38
C GLY A 141 -12.63 9.55 -10.90
N MET A 142 -11.62 9.67 -10.04
CA MET A 142 -10.20 9.78 -10.44
C MET A 142 -9.73 8.56 -11.25
N VAL A 143 -10.15 7.37 -10.82
CA VAL A 143 -9.92 6.10 -11.51
C VAL A 143 -11.26 5.44 -11.72
N LYS A 144 -11.54 5.01 -12.95
CA LYS A 144 -12.75 4.26 -13.33
C LYS A 144 -12.35 3.00 -14.08
N GLY A 145 -13.23 2.02 -14.05
CA GLY A 145 -13.04 0.72 -14.67
C GLY A 145 -13.22 -0.41 -13.65
N LYS A 146 -12.90 -1.62 -14.08
CA LYS A 146 -13.05 -2.84 -13.30
C LYS A 146 -11.69 -3.43 -12.98
N LEU A 147 -11.41 -3.63 -11.71
CA LEU A 147 -10.20 -4.25 -11.22
C LEU A 147 -10.37 -5.76 -11.13
N GLU A 148 -9.32 -6.47 -11.51
CA GLU A 148 -9.14 -7.89 -11.28
C GLU A 148 -7.69 -8.17 -10.91
N GLY A 149 -7.44 -9.29 -10.25
CA GLY A 149 -6.10 -9.60 -9.81
C GLY A 149 -6.03 -10.66 -8.75
N SER A 150 -4.82 -10.86 -8.25
CA SER A 150 -4.56 -11.78 -7.16
C SER A 150 -3.44 -11.27 -6.26
N PHE A 151 -3.49 -11.66 -4.99
CA PHE A 151 -2.36 -11.46 -4.08
C PHE A 151 -2.21 -12.65 -3.15
N GLN A 152 -0.98 -12.90 -2.74
CA GLN A 152 -0.62 -13.91 -1.77
C GLN A 152 0.31 -13.29 -0.74
N ALA A 153 0.11 -13.61 0.53
CA ALA A 153 0.97 -13.11 1.60
C ALA A 153 1.13 -14.14 2.71
N SER A 154 2.23 -14.02 3.43
CA SER A 154 2.49 -14.67 4.70
C SER A 154 3.06 -13.66 5.68
N GLY A 155 2.87 -13.93 6.97
CA GLY A 155 3.37 -13.04 8.00
C GLY A 155 3.13 -13.59 9.39
N LYS A 156 3.29 -12.71 10.37
CA LYS A 156 3.09 -12.97 11.79
C LYS A 156 2.05 -12.00 12.34
N THR A 157 1.19 -12.44 13.24
CA THR A 157 0.15 -11.57 13.81
C THR A 157 0.70 -10.54 14.80
N THR A 158 1.83 -10.87 15.43
CA THR A 158 2.52 -10.03 16.43
C THR A 158 3.51 -9.05 15.81
N ASP A 159 3.90 -9.26 14.54
CA ASP A 159 4.92 -8.47 13.85
C ASP A 159 4.42 -8.02 12.47
N PRO A 160 3.90 -6.77 12.35
CA PRO A 160 3.49 -6.19 11.08
C PRO A 160 4.64 -6.07 10.06
N GLU A 161 5.89 -6.01 10.53
CA GLU A 161 7.05 -5.95 9.65
C GLU A 161 7.39 -7.34 9.09
N ALA A 162 6.87 -8.44 9.65
CA ALA A 162 7.09 -9.78 9.08
C ALA A 162 6.27 -10.08 7.81
N LEU A 163 5.46 -9.14 7.32
CA LEU A 163 4.61 -9.34 6.15
C LEU A 163 5.45 -9.46 4.87
N VAL A 164 5.33 -10.60 4.21
CA VAL A 164 5.90 -10.88 2.89
C VAL A 164 4.78 -11.28 1.96
N GLY A 165 4.80 -10.82 0.72
CA GLY A 165 3.78 -11.20 -0.24
C GLY A 165 4.04 -10.64 -1.62
N GLN A 166 3.18 -11.01 -2.55
CA GLN A 166 3.23 -10.53 -3.93
C GLN A 166 1.82 -10.51 -4.50
N GLY A 167 1.61 -9.67 -5.51
CA GLY A 167 0.35 -9.58 -6.20
C GLY A 167 0.47 -8.95 -7.57
N GLU A 168 -0.61 -9.14 -8.32
CA GLU A 168 -0.83 -8.53 -9.61
C GLU A 168 -2.25 -7.98 -9.64
N ILE A 169 -2.41 -6.83 -10.29
CA ILE A 169 -3.69 -6.18 -10.48
C ILE A 169 -3.75 -5.62 -11.89
N SER A 170 -4.89 -5.80 -12.54
CA SER A 170 -5.19 -5.19 -13.83
C SER A 170 -6.48 -4.38 -13.74
N LEU A 171 -6.56 -3.33 -14.55
CA LEU A 171 -7.74 -2.46 -14.68
C LEU A 171 -8.28 -2.58 -16.11
N ARG A 172 -9.47 -3.16 -16.25
CA ARG A 172 -10.23 -3.25 -17.50
C ARG A 172 -11.13 -2.04 -17.68
N ASP A 173 -11.32 -1.64 -18.94
CA ASP A 173 -12.09 -0.44 -19.33
C ASP A 173 -11.63 0.81 -18.55
N GLY A 174 -10.32 0.92 -18.38
CA GLY A 174 -9.69 1.86 -17.46
C GLY A 174 -9.77 3.30 -17.95
N ARG A 175 -10.11 4.20 -17.05
CA ARG A 175 -9.96 5.65 -17.26
C ARG A 175 -9.32 6.27 -16.04
N VAL A 176 -8.26 7.04 -16.24
CA VAL A 176 -7.59 7.80 -15.19
C VAL A 176 -7.64 9.26 -15.56
N GLN A 177 -8.24 10.07 -14.69
CA GLN A 177 -8.39 11.51 -14.90
C GLN A 177 -8.01 12.26 -13.64
N GLN A 178 -7.52 13.49 -13.82
CA GLN A 178 -7.20 14.40 -12.71
C GLN A 178 -6.20 13.84 -11.69
N TYR A 179 -5.46 12.78 -12.04
CA TYR A 179 -4.39 12.26 -11.20
C TYR A 179 -3.22 13.23 -11.23
N ARG A 180 -2.81 13.72 -10.06
CA ARG A 180 -1.89 14.88 -9.92
C ARG A 180 -0.59 14.70 -10.69
N LEU A 181 -0.01 13.50 -10.69
CA LEU A 181 1.21 13.22 -11.45
C LEU A 181 0.98 13.39 -12.95
N LEU A 182 -0.08 12.79 -13.50
CA LEU A 182 -0.33 12.87 -14.95
C LEU A 182 -0.64 14.31 -15.38
N VAL A 183 -1.40 15.06 -14.58
CA VAL A 183 -1.64 16.49 -14.81
C VAL A 183 -0.32 17.28 -14.83
N LEU A 184 0.57 17.03 -13.87
CA LEU A 184 1.89 17.66 -13.81
C LEU A 184 2.74 17.34 -15.04
N LEU A 185 2.77 16.07 -15.48
CA LEU A 185 3.49 15.66 -16.68
C LEU A 185 2.91 16.32 -17.93
N GLY A 186 1.57 16.37 -18.05
CA GLY A 186 0.86 17.03 -19.14
C GLY A 186 1.18 18.52 -19.25
N GLN A 187 1.33 19.21 -18.11
CA GLN A 187 1.71 20.62 -18.08
C GLN A 187 3.16 20.86 -18.50
N ILE A 188 4.11 20.04 -18.01
CA ILE A 188 5.53 20.16 -18.33
C ILE A 188 5.77 19.88 -19.81
N LEU A 189 5.13 18.84 -20.34
CA LEU A 189 5.33 18.37 -21.71
C LEU A 189 4.38 19.02 -22.73
N GLN A 190 3.35 19.73 -22.26
CA GLN A 190 2.27 20.28 -23.08
C GLN A 190 1.51 19.17 -23.85
N ILE A 191 1.18 18.09 -23.16
CA ILE A 191 0.40 16.95 -23.70
C ILE A 191 -0.96 16.94 -22.99
N GLU A 192 -2.02 17.26 -23.72
CA GLU A 192 -3.38 17.34 -23.17
C GLU A 192 -3.94 15.96 -22.81
N GLU A 193 -3.58 14.93 -23.58
CA GLU A 193 -4.02 13.55 -23.37
C GLU A 193 -3.60 12.98 -22.00
N LEU A 194 -2.59 13.56 -21.33
CA LEU A 194 -2.21 13.15 -19.97
C LEU A 194 -3.22 13.60 -18.89
N GLN A 195 -4.12 14.53 -19.18
CA GLN A 195 -5.12 14.99 -18.20
C GLN A 195 -6.24 13.95 -17.99
N GLU A 196 -6.55 13.17 -19.03
CA GLU A 196 -7.52 12.08 -19.05
C GLU A 196 -7.00 10.95 -19.95
N LEU A 197 -6.48 9.90 -19.31
CA LEU A 197 -6.04 8.70 -20.01
C LEU A 197 -7.18 7.69 -20.12
N HIS A 198 -7.47 7.30 -21.36
CA HIS A 198 -8.24 6.11 -21.67
C HIS A 198 -7.28 4.94 -21.87
N LEU A 199 -7.40 3.92 -21.03
CA LEU A 199 -6.43 2.84 -20.94
C LEU A 199 -6.93 1.61 -21.70
N GLU A 200 -6.09 1.12 -22.60
CA GLU A 200 -6.24 -0.18 -23.27
C GLU A 200 -5.59 -1.29 -22.44
N GLN A 201 -4.54 -0.94 -21.68
CA GLN A 201 -3.85 -1.82 -20.76
C GLN A 201 -3.49 -1.03 -19.49
N ALA A 202 -3.67 -1.65 -18.34
CA ALA A 202 -3.38 -1.04 -17.06
C ALA A 202 -3.08 -2.13 -16.03
N ASP A 203 -1.81 -2.51 -15.93
CA ASP A 203 -1.35 -3.62 -15.09
C ASP A 203 -0.32 -3.15 -14.08
N ALA A 204 -0.34 -3.74 -12.89
CA ALA A 204 0.70 -3.56 -11.89
C ALA A 204 1.06 -4.89 -11.22
N LYS A 205 2.35 -5.12 -11.03
CA LYS A 205 2.93 -6.21 -10.26
C LYS A 205 3.74 -5.64 -9.11
N TYR A 206 3.56 -6.21 -7.93
CA TYR A 206 4.19 -5.70 -6.72
C TYR A 206 4.51 -6.82 -5.74
N HIS A 207 5.45 -6.54 -4.86
CA HIS A 207 5.76 -7.41 -3.73
C HIS A 207 6.02 -6.62 -2.44
N PHE A 208 5.77 -7.28 -1.32
CA PHE A 208 6.02 -6.78 0.02
C PHE A 208 7.24 -7.49 0.59
N ARG A 209 8.14 -6.71 1.17
CA ARG A 209 9.14 -7.18 2.12
C ARG A 209 8.95 -6.41 3.41
N PRO A 210 9.53 -6.88 4.53
CA PRO A 210 9.51 -6.15 5.79
C PRO A 210 9.80 -4.65 5.60
N GLY A 211 8.83 -3.80 5.96
CA GLY A 211 8.96 -2.34 5.91
C GLY A 211 8.88 -1.70 4.51
N LEU A 212 8.67 -2.44 3.42
CA LEU A 212 8.75 -1.87 2.06
C LEU A 212 7.82 -2.55 1.04
N VAL A 213 7.05 -1.73 0.31
CA VAL A 213 6.35 -2.17 -0.90
C VAL A 213 7.22 -1.84 -2.12
N THR A 214 7.48 -2.85 -2.95
CA THR A 214 8.14 -2.67 -4.24
C THR A 214 7.11 -2.82 -5.34
N LEU A 215 7.06 -1.85 -6.25
CA LEU A 215 6.36 -1.92 -7.51
C LEU A 215 7.34 -2.46 -8.55
N ASP A 216 7.20 -3.73 -8.90
CA ASP A 216 8.08 -4.40 -9.86
C ASP A 216 7.84 -3.86 -11.27
N GLU A 217 6.57 -3.67 -11.60
CA GLU A 217 6.13 -3.21 -12.90
C GLU A 217 4.78 -2.51 -12.76
N LEU A 218 4.65 -1.32 -13.34
CA LEU A 218 3.40 -0.65 -13.64
C LEU A 218 3.42 -0.33 -15.12
N VAL A 219 2.34 -0.69 -15.81
CA VAL A 219 2.16 -0.45 -17.25
C VAL A 219 0.80 0.17 -17.44
N LEU A 220 0.77 1.43 -17.90
CA LEU A 220 -0.43 2.12 -18.33
C LEU A 220 -0.28 2.42 -19.83
N ARG A 221 -1.12 1.83 -20.67
CA ARG A 221 -1.12 2.08 -22.12
C ARG A 221 -2.43 2.66 -22.58
N SER A 222 -2.32 3.68 -23.39
CA SER A 222 -3.38 4.31 -24.17
C SER A 222 -2.93 4.34 -25.64
N PRO A 223 -3.81 4.66 -26.60
CA PRO A 223 -3.47 4.65 -28.03
C PRO A 223 -2.25 5.49 -28.43
N ASN A 224 -1.93 6.53 -27.65
CA ASN A 224 -0.87 7.50 -27.98
C ASN A 224 0.25 7.57 -26.94
N ILE A 225 0.03 7.02 -25.74
CA ILE A 225 0.88 7.22 -24.57
C ILE A 225 1.03 5.89 -23.83
N HIS A 226 2.28 5.49 -23.59
CA HIS A 226 2.63 4.40 -22.69
C HIS A 226 3.43 4.97 -21.51
N LEU A 227 2.93 4.75 -20.29
CA LEU A 227 3.65 5.07 -19.06
C LEU A 227 4.03 3.76 -18.38
N THR A 228 5.32 3.55 -18.17
CA THR A 228 5.82 2.45 -17.36
C THR A 228 6.54 2.97 -16.12
N SER A 229 6.47 2.21 -15.03
CA SER A 229 7.13 2.60 -13.79
C SER A 229 7.53 1.40 -12.94
N SER A 230 8.63 1.52 -12.22
CA SER A 230 9.03 0.57 -11.18
C SER A 230 9.78 1.30 -10.05
N GLY A 231 9.82 0.71 -8.86
CA GLY A 231 10.49 1.32 -7.71
C GLY A 231 9.81 0.97 -6.39
N THR A 232 9.86 1.89 -5.44
CA THR A 232 9.34 1.64 -4.09
C THR A 232 8.26 2.63 -3.69
N VAL A 233 7.35 2.12 -2.88
CA VAL A 233 6.30 2.88 -2.20
C VAL A 233 6.38 2.52 -0.72
N ALA A 234 6.75 3.47 0.13
CA ALA A 234 6.74 3.24 1.57
C ALA A 234 5.31 3.24 2.12
N PHE A 235 5.10 2.65 3.30
CA PHE A 235 3.77 2.57 3.92
C PHE A 235 3.18 3.94 4.30
N ASP A 236 4.01 4.97 4.43
CA ASP A 236 3.60 6.36 4.61
C ASP A 236 3.21 7.06 3.29
N GLY A 237 3.30 6.34 2.17
CA GLY A 237 2.99 6.83 0.83
C GLY A 237 4.15 7.54 0.15
N THR A 238 5.37 7.52 0.70
CA THR A 238 6.56 8.08 0.04
C THR A 238 6.90 7.29 -1.23
N LEU A 239 7.12 8.00 -2.33
CA LEU A 239 7.40 7.44 -3.65
C LEU A 239 8.88 7.55 -3.99
N GLN A 240 9.44 6.48 -4.57
CA GLN A 240 10.72 6.51 -5.27
C GLN A 240 10.61 5.63 -6.51
N LEU A 241 10.13 6.22 -7.60
CA LEU A 241 9.87 5.49 -8.84
C LEU A 241 10.79 5.96 -9.96
N LYS A 242 11.22 5.00 -10.77
CA LYS A 242 11.80 5.22 -12.09
C LYS A 242 10.69 5.01 -13.10
N SER A 243 10.44 6.01 -13.92
CA SER A 243 9.33 6.02 -14.86
C SER A 243 9.81 6.35 -16.26
N GLN A 244 9.12 5.80 -17.26
CA GLN A 244 9.35 6.08 -18.66
C GLN A 244 8.01 6.45 -19.30
N LEU A 245 7.98 7.59 -19.97
CA LEU A 245 6.84 8.03 -20.76
C LEU A 245 7.21 7.89 -22.24
N ALA A 246 6.58 6.94 -22.92
CA ALA A 246 6.66 6.80 -24.37
C ALA A 246 5.43 7.42 -25.03
N ILE A 247 5.67 8.12 -26.13
CA ILE A 247 4.64 8.77 -26.94
C ILE A 247 4.85 8.39 -28.40
N ASN A 248 3.76 8.30 -29.16
CA ASN A 248 3.85 8.02 -30.58
C ASN A 248 4.30 9.26 -31.40
N ASP A 249 4.61 9.04 -32.68
CA ASP A 249 5.05 10.09 -33.60
C ASP A 249 4.03 11.25 -33.77
N ARG A 250 2.73 10.99 -33.58
CA ARG A 250 1.68 12.02 -33.62
C ARG A 250 1.86 13.02 -32.48
N ILE A 251 1.88 12.55 -31.24
CA ILE A 251 2.06 13.41 -30.06
C ILE A 251 3.42 14.08 -30.12
N ARG A 252 4.47 13.31 -30.45
CA ARG A 252 5.82 13.84 -30.59
C ARG A 252 5.92 14.97 -31.62
N GLY A 253 5.18 14.88 -32.73
CA GLY A 253 5.14 15.91 -33.77
C GLY A 253 4.51 17.23 -33.31
N GLN A 254 3.61 17.17 -32.32
CA GLN A 254 2.92 18.33 -31.74
C GLN A 254 3.75 19.04 -30.65
N LEU A 255 4.74 18.35 -30.07
CA LEU A 255 5.62 18.91 -29.06
C LEU A 255 6.46 20.06 -29.62
N PHE A 256 6.62 21.10 -28.80
CA PHE A 256 7.60 22.16 -29.05
C PHE A 256 9.02 21.56 -29.11
N LYS A 257 9.84 22.08 -30.04
CA LYS A 257 11.12 21.46 -30.43
C LYS A 257 12.06 21.12 -29.25
N PRO A 258 12.34 22.04 -28.30
CA PRO A 258 13.11 21.71 -27.09
C PRO A 258 12.58 20.53 -26.29
N ILE A 259 11.27 20.35 -26.17
CA ILE A 259 10.69 19.20 -25.45
C ILE A 259 10.87 17.94 -26.30
N ARG A 260 10.54 18.03 -27.58
CA ARG A 260 10.60 16.92 -28.55
C ARG A 260 11.98 16.28 -28.66
N ASP A 261 13.04 17.08 -28.57
CA ASP A 261 14.42 16.64 -28.72
C ASP A 261 14.91 15.80 -27.51
N ASN A 262 14.18 15.83 -26.38
CA ASN A 262 14.44 14.97 -25.22
C ASN A 262 13.78 13.58 -25.31
N PHE A 263 12.90 13.36 -26.30
CA PHE A 263 12.31 12.04 -26.56
C PHE A 263 13.20 11.24 -27.52
N HIS A 264 13.72 10.12 -27.03
CA HIS A 264 14.61 9.24 -27.77
C HIS A 264 13.82 8.05 -28.34
N ARG A 265 14.15 7.61 -29.56
CA ARG A 265 13.51 6.42 -30.13
C ARG A 265 13.79 5.20 -29.26
N ILE A 266 12.78 4.36 -29.12
CA ILE A 266 12.84 3.08 -28.42
C ILE A 266 12.62 1.94 -29.42
N ASP A 267 12.77 0.70 -28.96
CA ASP A 267 12.60 -0.50 -29.81
C ASP A 267 11.17 -0.68 -30.34
N GLU A 268 10.19 0.01 -29.74
CA GLU A 268 8.80 0.03 -30.20
C GLU A 268 8.63 0.96 -31.43
N PRO A 269 8.26 0.43 -32.61
CA PRO A 269 8.16 1.24 -33.83
C PRO A 269 7.14 2.37 -33.70
N GLY A 270 7.53 3.58 -34.12
CA GLY A 270 6.66 4.76 -34.08
C GLY A 270 6.54 5.42 -32.71
N TYR A 271 7.29 4.95 -31.71
CA TYR A 271 7.34 5.53 -30.38
C TYR A 271 8.71 6.13 -30.05
N SER A 272 8.69 7.15 -29.20
CA SER A 272 9.88 7.70 -28.55
C SER A 272 9.58 7.95 -27.09
N ALA A 273 10.58 7.81 -26.23
CA ALA A 273 10.42 7.87 -24.78
C ALA A 273 11.36 8.87 -24.11
N ILE A 274 10.92 9.32 -22.95
CA ILE A 274 11.72 10.06 -21.97
C ILE A 274 11.66 9.35 -20.63
N GLU A 275 12.81 9.25 -19.96
CA GLU A 275 12.92 8.67 -18.62
C GLU A 275 12.97 9.79 -17.58
N PHE A 276 12.34 9.54 -16.44
CA PHE A 276 12.30 10.47 -15.33
C PHE A 276 12.11 9.72 -14.00
N GLN A 277 12.28 10.46 -12.91
CA GLN A 277 12.05 9.96 -11.57
C GLN A 277 10.80 10.60 -11.00
N VAL A 278 10.05 9.83 -10.21
CA VAL A 278 8.92 10.29 -9.41
C VAL A 278 9.26 10.12 -7.94
N GLY A 279 9.15 11.23 -7.21
CA GLY A 279 9.37 11.30 -5.77
C GLY A 279 8.16 11.88 -5.04
N GLY A 280 8.39 12.36 -3.82
CA GLY A 280 7.34 12.96 -2.99
C GLY A 280 6.45 11.90 -2.37
N THR A 281 5.15 12.17 -2.28
CA THR A 281 4.16 11.23 -1.73
C THR A 281 3.05 10.93 -2.74
N ILE A 282 2.27 9.87 -2.51
CA ILE A 282 1.07 9.55 -3.33
C ILE A 282 0.15 10.76 -3.46
N GLU A 283 -0.05 11.51 -2.38
CA GLU A 283 -0.90 12.70 -2.38
C GLU A 283 -0.25 13.91 -3.06
N ARG A 284 1.07 14.06 -2.96
CA ARG A 284 1.84 15.19 -3.51
C ARG A 284 3.07 14.65 -4.27
N PRO A 285 2.85 14.05 -5.46
CA PRO A 285 3.96 13.50 -6.23
C PRO A 285 4.83 14.64 -6.79
N SER A 286 6.12 14.38 -6.92
CA SER A 286 7.08 15.27 -7.57
C SER A 286 7.85 14.54 -8.67
N THR A 287 8.47 15.29 -9.60
CA THR A 287 9.26 14.70 -10.67
C THR A 287 10.44 15.59 -11.06
N ASN A 288 11.53 14.98 -11.52
CA ASN A 288 12.68 15.67 -12.12
C ASN A 288 12.51 15.93 -13.62
N LEU A 289 11.33 15.69 -14.20
CA LEU A 289 11.11 15.83 -15.65
C LEU A 289 11.42 17.23 -16.18
N VAL A 290 11.15 18.28 -15.40
CA VAL A 290 11.52 19.66 -15.78
C VAL A 290 13.02 19.76 -16.04
N GLU A 291 13.84 19.19 -15.18
CA GLU A 291 15.30 19.19 -15.32
C GLU A 291 15.74 18.39 -16.55
N GLN A 292 15.07 17.27 -16.84
CA GLN A 292 15.33 16.47 -18.04
C GLN A 292 14.99 17.22 -19.33
N VAL A 293 13.93 18.03 -19.32
CA VAL A 293 13.45 18.79 -20.49
C VAL A 293 14.20 20.11 -20.68
N VAL A 294 14.51 20.82 -19.59
CA VAL A 294 15.13 22.16 -19.58
C VAL A 294 16.67 22.09 -19.57
N GLY A 295 17.23 21.06 -18.92
CA GLY A 295 18.66 20.97 -18.59
C GLY A 295 19.60 20.80 -19.78
N ARG A 296 19.09 20.69 -21.02
CA ARG A 296 19.93 20.51 -22.21
C ARG A 296 20.11 21.75 -23.09
N ASP A 297 19.23 22.77 -23.08
CA ASP A 297 19.35 23.84 -24.10
C ASP A 297 18.80 25.25 -23.78
N ILE A 298 18.41 25.60 -22.55
CA ILE A 298 17.95 26.98 -22.28
C ILE A 298 19.11 27.92 -21.87
N SER A 299 20.23 27.37 -21.37
CA SER A 299 21.44 28.15 -21.09
C SER A 299 22.08 28.75 -22.36
N SER A 300 21.90 28.09 -23.51
CA SER A 300 22.35 28.58 -24.82
C SER A 300 21.36 29.59 -25.43
N MET A 301 20.06 29.49 -25.14
CA MET A 301 19.03 30.42 -25.65
C MET A 301 18.92 31.73 -24.86
N LEU A 302 19.15 31.73 -23.54
CA LEU A 302 19.18 32.96 -22.73
C LEU A 302 20.32 33.90 -23.16
N ASN A 303 21.46 33.35 -23.59
CA ASN A 303 22.57 34.11 -24.15
C ASN A 303 22.31 34.64 -25.56
N SER A 304 21.34 34.07 -26.29
CA SER A 304 20.94 34.49 -27.63
C SER A 304 19.88 35.60 -27.62
N PHE A 305 19.10 35.74 -26.54
CA PHE A 305 18.11 36.80 -26.38
C PHE A 305 18.68 38.05 -25.68
N PHE A 306 19.76 37.91 -24.91
CA PHE A 306 20.55 39.01 -24.35
C PHE A 306 21.84 39.25 -25.15
N GLY A 307 21.71 39.45 -26.45
CA GLY A 307 22.84 39.82 -27.28
C GLY A 307 23.32 41.26 -27.00
N GLY A 308 24.59 41.41 -26.60
CA GLY A 308 25.36 42.58 -27.03
C GLY A 308 26.46 43.11 -26.10
N LYS A 309 27.68 42.55 -26.16
CA LYS A 309 28.88 43.22 -26.71
C LYS A 309 30.19 42.48 -26.37
N LYS A 310 31.03 42.41 -27.41
CA LYS A 310 32.48 42.17 -27.50
C LYS A 310 33.29 42.35 -26.20
N ASP A 311 34.25 41.45 -25.95
CA ASP A 311 35.63 41.66 -26.42
C ASP A 311 36.56 40.43 -26.30
N ARG A 312 37.55 40.39 -27.20
CA ARG A 312 38.58 39.35 -27.36
C ARG A 312 39.78 39.57 -26.38
N PRO A 313 40.69 38.58 -26.24
CA PRO A 313 41.43 38.31 -25.01
C PRO A 313 42.79 39.04 -24.87
N LYS A 314 43.28 39.19 -23.63
CA LYS A 314 44.69 39.50 -23.35
C LYS A 314 45.30 38.63 -22.24
N LYS A 315 46.57 38.26 -22.51
CA LYS A 315 47.52 37.37 -21.84
C LYS A 315 48.04 37.86 -20.47
N LYS A 316 48.34 36.86 -19.61
CA LYS A 316 49.53 36.62 -18.74
C LYS A 316 49.99 37.68 -17.70
N LYS A 317 50.09 37.25 -16.42
CA LYS A 317 51.33 36.86 -15.65
C LYS A 317 50.94 36.58 -14.18
N LYS A 318 51.29 35.40 -13.59
CA LYS A 318 52.42 35.10 -12.65
C LYS A 318 52.50 36.04 -11.43
N ARG A 319 52.82 35.65 -10.19
CA ARG A 319 53.07 34.44 -9.36
C ARG A 319 53.57 35.00 -7.99
N VAL A 320 53.59 34.18 -6.92
CA VAL A 320 54.41 34.25 -5.66
C VAL A 320 53.67 34.93 -4.49
N GLU A 321 53.21 34.18 -3.48
CA GLU A 321 53.94 33.72 -2.24
C GLU A 321 54.34 34.95 -1.38
N ASP A 322 54.23 35.03 -0.06
CA ASP A 322 54.23 33.98 0.96
C ASP A 322 53.97 34.55 2.39
N VAL A 323 53.56 33.65 3.30
CA VAL A 323 53.70 33.53 4.80
C VAL A 323 53.56 34.78 5.71
N MET A 324 52.74 34.78 6.78
CA MET A 324 53.01 34.36 8.20
C MET A 324 51.79 34.84 9.03
N THR A 325 51.26 34.21 10.10
CA THR A 325 51.73 33.19 11.07
C THR A 325 50.57 32.78 12.00
N ALA A 326 50.53 31.49 12.36
CA ALA A 326 50.25 30.88 13.68
C ALA A 326 49.05 31.30 14.60
N VAL A 327 48.14 30.32 14.75
CA VAL A 327 47.34 29.78 15.91
C VAL A 327 47.95 30.05 17.32
N PRO A 328 47.23 30.00 18.50
CA PRO A 328 46.06 29.15 18.79
C PRO A 328 44.93 29.65 19.74
N SER A 329 43.86 28.84 19.81
CA SER A 329 42.72 28.89 20.75
C SER A 329 43.10 28.69 22.23
N PRO A 330 42.20 29.05 23.17
CA PRO A 330 41.66 28.03 24.09
C PRO A 330 40.17 28.19 24.52
N SER A 331 39.50 27.04 24.63
CA SER A 331 38.73 26.47 25.77
C SER A 331 37.64 27.25 26.57
N LEU A 332 36.41 26.71 26.50
CA LEU A 332 35.47 26.27 27.58
C LEU A 332 34.91 27.23 28.67
N SER A 333 33.57 27.43 28.61
CA SER A 333 32.42 27.35 29.59
C SER A 333 32.59 27.72 31.09
N PRO A 334 31.54 28.24 31.81
CA PRO A 334 30.37 27.43 32.23
C PRO A 334 28.99 28.13 32.43
N GLU A 335 27.93 27.33 32.23
CA GLU A 335 26.74 27.11 33.09
C GLU A 335 25.86 28.27 33.63
N ALA A 336 24.56 28.24 33.29
CA ALA A 336 23.45 28.64 34.20
C ALA A 336 22.04 28.19 33.71
N ALA A 337 21.45 27.30 34.50
CA ALA A 337 20.05 27.24 34.98
C ALA A 337 18.83 27.10 34.03
N LEU A 338 18.08 26.00 34.27
CA LEU A 338 16.65 25.79 33.99
C LEU A 338 15.74 26.72 34.83
N PRO A 339 14.46 26.87 34.45
CA PRO A 339 13.41 26.69 35.45
C PRO A 339 12.25 25.80 35.02
N GLU A 340 11.51 25.41 36.06
CA GLU A 340 10.58 24.30 36.21
C GLU A 340 9.19 24.42 35.56
N ALA A 341 8.57 23.23 35.53
CA ALA A 341 7.18 22.88 35.30
C ALA A 341 6.12 23.76 35.98
N THR A 342 4.98 23.92 35.29
CA THR A 342 3.69 24.23 35.92
C THR A 342 2.65 23.20 35.51
N ALA A 343 2.13 22.49 36.50
CA ALA A 343 1.06 21.51 36.39
C ALA A 343 -0.31 22.20 36.27
N THR A 344 -1.20 21.63 35.45
CA THR A 344 -2.62 22.01 35.35
C THR A 344 -3.48 20.94 36.02
N PRO A 345 -4.47 21.30 36.87
CA PRO A 345 -5.33 20.33 37.53
C PRO A 345 -6.54 19.94 36.66
N SER A 346 -6.92 18.66 36.76
CA SER A 346 -8.15 18.09 36.20
C SER A 346 -9.39 18.47 37.04
N PRO A 347 -10.59 18.63 36.43
CA PRO A 347 -11.81 18.83 37.20
C PRO A 347 -12.47 17.49 37.57
N VAL A 348 -13.00 17.48 38.79
CA VAL A 348 -13.73 16.42 39.48
C VAL A 348 -15.18 16.35 38.99
N ALA A 349 -15.68 15.13 38.83
CA ALA A 349 -17.10 14.81 38.60
C ALA A 349 -17.86 14.67 39.93
N SER A 350 -19.14 15.08 39.97
CA SER A 350 -20.26 14.54 40.77
C SER A 350 -21.52 15.43 40.60
N PRO A 351 -22.75 14.96 40.91
CA PRO A 351 -23.17 13.64 41.39
C PRO A 351 -24.03 12.84 40.38
#